data_AF-A0A852ZHQ3-F1
#
_entry.id   AF-A0A852ZHQ3-F1
#
_cell.length_a   1.000
_cell.length_b   1.000
_cell.length_c   1.000
_cell.angle_alpha   90.00
_cell.angle_beta   90.00
_cell.angle_gamma   90.00
#
_symmetry.space_group_name_H-M   'P 1'
#
loop_
_entity.id
_entity.type
_entity.pdbx_description
1 polymer ?
#
loop_
_entity_poly.entity_id
_entity_poly.type
_entity_poly.pdbx_seq_one_letter_code
_entity_poly.pdbx_strand_id
1 'polypeptide(L)'
;MPPGNDVNDVNDVHDVHDVHDVHDADEIDELVSASLRRHAAGVDSTRPLGAEAYRRGRRIRTLRRAGAALACVALLAVGVPVGVDHLGGAERTPIQPGNNHSPATEPSPTPTGPAVDFTVDLRSLPSGPAPLVPWYADGVIHDGDRKTPVRTVSPSSEVFFVSVAGGYVVQDNGTAGKPADVTRLVRTDGTVVRTFPTGLGLPVVSADGRTLAWAGAGATGRGDDSADLILTDAVTGADLARKKVDLMGPTPVGFLRGRVAFTDDAADGGTTGIWDPGTGRISSLGRAAQRALGTDGNDRLLVVTRTDPKTALPRCSALRDLSAGGSGGQVWETCGLRAWGFLGSGRYLVGDTGRDGGPMVVADARTGRTVLRLNAASAGNPVLEPGGPDDAVGFLVRVTQGPRAALVRCALSGRCELATPVRRVPQEGAGPVLPTTFGPATATAVALGGNAGTAGDTGKAGPGGN
;
A
#
# COMPACT_ATOMS: atom_id res chain seq x y z
N MET A 1 31.33 52.71 -52.26
CA MET A 1 31.16 52.15 -53.62
C MET A 1 30.78 50.68 -53.48
N PRO A 2 29.72 50.23 -54.18
CA PRO A 2 29.03 48.93 -54.05
C PRO A 2 29.64 47.91 -55.06
N PRO A 3 29.07 46.69 -55.33
CA PRO A 3 27.78 46.09 -54.94
C PRO A 3 27.92 44.71 -54.24
N GLY A 4 26.93 44.08 -53.61
CA GLY A 4 25.48 44.09 -53.85
C GLY A 4 25.10 42.79 -54.57
N ASN A 5 24.77 41.73 -53.82
CA ASN A 5 24.29 40.46 -54.38
C ASN A 5 22.85 40.20 -53.95
N ASP A 6 22.00 40.13 -54.97
CA ASP A 6 20.60 39.80 -54.95
C ASP A 6 20.35 38.28 -54.84
N VAL A 7 19.31 37.95 -54.08
CA VAL A 7 18.15 37.09 -54.39
C VAL A 7 18.37 35.82 -55.23
N ASN A 8 17.99 34.65 -54.67
CA ASN A 8 17.19 33.63 -55.36
C ASN A 8 16.47 32.68 -54.38
N ASP A 9 15.17 32.54 -54.64
CA ASP A 9 14.25 31.41 -54.44
C ASP A 9 14.06 30.78 -53.05
N VAL A 10 13.02 31.27 -52.36
CA VAL A 10 12.28 30.51 -51.34
C VAL A 10 11.19 29.73 -52.06
N ASN A 11 11.28 28.40 -52.01
CA ASN A 11 10.23 27.47 -52.44
C ASN A 11 8.95 27.67 -51.63
N ASP A 12 7.86 27.91 -52.34
CA ASP A 12 6.49 27.56 -51.96
C ASP A 12 6.43 26.06 -51.60
N VAL A 13 6.13 25.74 -50.35
CA VAL A 13 5.69 24.40 -49.94
C VAL A 13 4.45 24.53 -49.09
N HIS A 14 3.38 24.00 -49.68
CA HIS A 14 2.05 23.71 -49.18
C HIS A 14 1.79 23.79 -47.68
N ASP A 15 0.88 24.71 -47.40
CA ASP A 15 -0.17 24.70 -46.39
C ASP A 15 -0.97 23.38 -46.39
N VAL A 16 -0.70 22.45 -45.45
CA VAL A 16 -1.64 21.42 -44.97
C VAL A 16 -1.21 20.97 -43.57
N HIS A 17 -1.89 21.45 -42.53
CA HIS A 17 -2.09 20.68 -41.30
C HIS A 17 -3.45 21.05 -40.67
N ASP A 18 -4.51 20.59 -41.33
CA ASP A 18 -5.77 20.27 -40.64
C ASP A 18 -5.54 19.00 -39.83
N VAL A 19 -5.47 19.15 -38.51
CA VAL A 19 -5.46 18.03 -37.55
C VAL A 19 -6.92 17.71 -37.23
N HIS A 20 -7.44 16.69 -37.91
CA HIS A 20 -8.66 15.99 -37.53
C HIS A 20 -8.42 15.25 -36.21
N ASP A 21 -9.02 15.75 -35.12
CA ASP A 21 -8.94 15.10 -33.81
C ASP A 21 -10.30 15.14 -33.08
N VAL A 22 -11.35 14.62 -33.73
CA VAL A 22 -12.63 14.25 -33.09
C VAL A 22 -13.35 13.17 -33.94
N HIS A 23 -12.81 11.96 -34.06
CA HIS A 23 -13.57 10.83 -34.63
C HIS A 23 -13.39 9.45 -33.93
N ASP A 24 -12.53 9.33 -32.91
CA ASP A 24 -12.18 8.02 -32.34
C ASP A 24 -13.23 7.40 -31.38
N ALA A 25 -14.19 8.17 -30.86
CA ALA A 25 -15.16 7.62 -29.90
C ALA A 25 -16.21 6.73 -30.57
N ASP A 26 -16.66 7.09 -31.77
CA ASP A 26 -17.70 6.34 -32.49
C ASP A 26 -17.15 5.05 -33.10
N GLU A 27 -15.87 5.04 -33.53
CA GLU A 27 -15.21 3.85 -34.07
C GLU A 27 -15.02 2.76 -33.00
N ILE A 28 -14.70 3.15 -31.76
CA ILE A 28 -14.57 2.21 -30.64
C ILE A 28 -15.93 1.59 -30.29
N ASP A 29 -17.00 2.37 -30.26
CA ASP A 29 -18.34 1.87 -29.93
C ASP A 29 -18.88 0.92 -31.02
N GLU A 30 -18.53 1.19 -32.28
CA GLU A 30 -18.89 0.33 -33.41
C GLU A 30 -18.10 -1.01 -33.39
N LEU A 31 -16.80 -0.96 -33.05
CA LEU A 31 -15.96 -2.16 -32.88
C LEU A 31 -16.43 -3.04 -31.72
N VAL A 32 -16.80 -2.44 -30.58
CA VAL A 32 -17.34 -3.15 -29.42
C VAL A 32 -18.70 -3.78 -29.77
N SER A 33 -19.59 -3.03 -30.40
CA SER A 33 -20.91 -3.51 -30.83
C SER A 33 -20.80 -4.67 -31.83
N ALA A 34 -19.88 -4.57 -32.80
CA ALA A 34 -19.63 -5.63 -33.78
C ALA A 34 -19.01 -6.89 -33.15
N SER A 35 -18.17 -6.74 -32.13
CA SER A 35 -17.61 -7.86 -31.36
C SER A 35 -18.69 -8.59 -30.55
N LEU A 36 -19.57 -7.84 -29.87
CA LEU A 36 -20.67 -8.38 -29.09
C LEU A 36 -21.70 -9.11 -29.97
N ARG A 37 -22.04 -8.57 -31.15
CA ARG A 37 -22.92 -9.26 -32.11
C ARG A 37 -22.29 -10.55 -32.64
N ARG A 38 -20.99 -10.57 -32.93
CA ARG A 38 -20.27 -11.79 -33.34
C ARG A 38 -20.25 -12.85 -32.23
N HIS A 39 -20.08 -12.45 -30.97
CA HIS A 39 -20.13 -13.38 -29.84
C HIS A 39 -21.55 -13.89 -29.56
N ALA A 40 -22.56 -13.02 -29.68
CA ALA A 40 -23.96 -13.41 -29.53
C ALA A 40 -24.44 -14.35 -30.65
N ALA A 41 -23.97 -14.17 -31.88
CA ALA A 41 -24.29 -15.05 -33.00
C ALA A 41 -23.68 -16.46 -32.87
N GLY A 42 -22.62 -16.62 -32.08
CA GLY A 42 -22.01 -17.92 -31.77
C GLY A 42 -22.67 -18.69 -30.63
N VAL A 43 -23.59 -18.06 -29.88
CA VAL A 43 -24.35 -18.72 -28.81
C VAL A 43 -25.60 -19.34 -29.42
N ASP A 44 -25.52 -20.62 -29.74
CA ASP A 44 -26.61 -21.45 -30.22
C ASP A 44 -27.76 -21.47 -29.19
N SER A 45 -28.79 -20.66 -29.43
CA SER A 45 -29.96 -20.45 -28.55
C SER A 45 -30.85 -21.68 -28.41
N THR A 46 -30.54 -22.75 -29.13
CA THR A 46 -31.27 -24.02 -29.09
C THR A 46 -30.82 -24.95 -27.96
N ARG A 47 -29.69 -24.67 -27.30
CA ARG A 47 -29.22 -25.47 -26.16
C ARG A 47 -29.84 -24.95 -24.85
N PRO A 48 -30.60 -25.76 -24.11
CA PRO A 48 -31.16 -25.36 -22.83
C PRO A 48 -30.06 -25.30 -21.77
N LEU A 49 -29.32 -24.18 -21.72
CA LEU A 49 -28.21 -23.93 -20.79
C LEU A 49 -28.61 -24.17 -19.33
N GLY A 50 -29.88 -23.92 -18.98
CA GLY A 50 -30.44 -24.21 -17.66
C GLY A 50 -30.44 -25.71 -17.31
N ALA A 51 -30.72 -26.60 -18.27
CA ALA A 51 -30.76 -28.04 -18.02
C ALA A 51 -29.35 -28.65 -17.87
N GLU A 52 -28.35 -28.05 -18.51
CA GLU A 52 -26.95 -28.49 -18.41
C GLU A 52 -26.29 -28.00 -17.12
N ALA A 53 -26.55 -26.74 -16.73
CA ALA A 53 -26.15 -26.21 -15.42
C ALA A 53 -26.76 -27.03 -14.26
N TYR A 54 -28.03 -27.41 -14.37
CA TYR A 54 -28.70 -28.23 -13.36
C TYR A 54 -28.10 -29.64 -13.26
N ARG A 55 -27.78 -30.28 -14.40
CA ARG A 55 -27.10 -31.59 -14.42
C ARG A 55 -25.70 -31.53 -13.80
N ARG A 56 -24.94 -30.47 -14.09
CA ARG A 56 -23.59 -30.26 -13.54
C ARG A 56 -23.64 -30.02 -12.03
N GLY A 57 -24.58 -29.21 -11.56
CA GLY A 57 -24.81 -28.97 -10.13
C GLY A 57 -25.21 -30.23 -9.36
N ARG A 58 -26.04 -31.10 -9.95
CA ARG A 58 -26.43 -32.38 -9.34
C ARG A 58 -25.24 -33.34 -9.22
N ARG A 59 -24.38 -33.43 -10.25
CA ARG A 59 -23.19 -34.31 -10.25
C ARG A 59 -22.18 -33.93 -9.16
N ILE A 60 -21.98 -32.63 -8.94
CA ILE A 60 -21.09 -32.11 -7.87
C ILE A 60 -21.63 -32.43 -6.48
N ARG A 61 -22.95 -32.31 -6.26
CA ARG A 61 -23.57 -32.67 -4.96
C ARG A 61 -23.47 -34.17 -4.67
N THR A 62 -23.61 -35.03 -5.68
CA THR A 62 -23.47 -36.49 -5.49
C THR A 62 -22.03 -36.88 -5.15
N LEU A 63 -21.03 -36.27 -5.79
CA LEU A 63 -19.61 -36.51 -5.49
C LEU A 63 -19.22 -36.07 -4.08
N ARG A 64 -19.76 -34.95 -3.59
CA ARG A 64 -19.51 -34.47 -2.22
C ARG A 64 -20.11 -35.38 -1.14
N ARG A 65 -21.20 -36.11 -1.43
CA ARG A 65 -21.79 -37.07 -0.49
C ARG A 65 -21.04 -38.41 -0.44
N ALA A 66 -20.37 -38.80 -1.53
CA ALA A 66 -19.56 -40.02 -1.57
C ALA A 66 -18.21 -39.89 -0.83
N GLY A 67 -17.61 -38.68 -0.78
CA GLY A 67 -16.33 -38.44 -0.12
C GLY A 67 -16.36 -38.41 1.42
N ALA A 68 -17.53 -38.23 2.03
CA ALA A 68 -17.66 -38.13 3.49
C ALA A 68 -17.68 -39.48 4.23
N ALA A 69 -17.75 -40.61 3.50
CA ALA A 69 -17.86 -41.95 4.09
C ALA A 69 -16.51 -42.71 4.23
N LEU A 70 -15.39 -42.13 3.78
CA LEU A 70 -14.09 -42.82 3.68
C LEU A 70 -12.98 -42.25 4.59
N ALA A 71 -13.32 -41.48 5.63
CA ALA A 71 -12.34 -40.81 6.51
C ALA A 71 -12.32 -41.31 7.97
N CYS A 72 -12.81 -42.53 8.24
CA CYS A 72 -12.89 -43.07 9.61
C CYS A 72 -12.01 -44.30 9.92
N VAL A 73 -11.11 -44.74 9.04
CA VAL A 73 -10.23 -45.89 9.36
C VAL A 73 -8.81 -45.67 8.86
N ALA A 74 -7.96 -45.06 9.69
CA ALA A 74 -6.50 -45.29 9.72
C ALA A 74 -5.86 -44.53 10.90
N LEU A 75 -6.10 -45.01 12.12
CA LEU A 75 -5.20 -44.82 13.26
C LEU A 75 -4.36 -46.10 13.36
N LEU A 76 -3.07 -46.04 13.08
CA LEU A 76 -2.11 -47.01 13.60
C LEU A 76 -0.75 -46.35 13.80
N ALA A 77 -0.18 -46.65 14.96
CA ALA A 77 0.91 -45.96 15.63
C ALA A 77 2.28 -46.25 15.01
N VAL A 78 3.14 -45.24 14.99
CA VAL A 78 4.60 -45.41 14.97
C VAL A 78 5.19 -44.48 16.03
N GLY A 79 5.63 -45.08 17.15
CA GLY A 79 6.45 -44.40 18.14
C GLY A 79 7.90 -44.34 17.66
N VAL A 80 8.47 -43.14 17.64
CA VAL A 80 9.90 -42.91 17.41
C VAL A 80 10.45 -42.23 18.67
N PRO A 81 11.53 -42.75 19.28
CA PRO A 81 12.18 -42.09 20.41
C PRO A 81 12.99 -40.90 19.88
N VAL A 82 12.67 -39.69 20.37
CA VAL A 82 13.49 -38.50 20.10
C VAL A 82 14.61 -38.48 21.13
N GLY A 83 15.81 -38.86 20.70
CA GLY A 83 17.05 -38.57 21.40
C GLY A 83 17.31 -37.07 21.37
N VAL A 84 17.43 -36.46 22.55
CA VAL A 84 17.74 -35.05 22.74
C VAL A 84 19.25 -34.93 22.82
N ASP A 85 19.90 -34.67 21.69
CA ASP A 85 21.31 -34.29 21.69
C ASP A 85 21.44 -32.81 22.07
N HIS A 86 22.05 -32.61 23.24
CA HIS A 86 22.64 -31.35 23.68
C HIS A 86 23.78 -30.94 22.74
N LEU A 87 23.59 -29.86 21.97
CA LEU A 87 24.71 -29.14 21.37
C LEU A 87 24.53 -27.62 21.53
N GLY A 88 25.41 -27.05 22.34
CA GLY A 88 26.09 -25.78 22.08
C GLY A 88 25.25 -24.52 22.10
N GLY A 89 24.93 -24.03 23.30
CA GLY A 89 24.48 -22.65 23.50
C GLY A 89 25.59 -21.65 23.16
N ALA A 90 25.63 -21.20 21.91
CA ALA A 90 26.16 -19.88 21.62
C ALA A 90 25.16 -18.88 22.19
N GLU A 91 25.59 -18.15 23.22
CA GLU A 91 24.87 -17.05 23.84
C GLU A 91 24.58 -15.99 22.77
N ARG A 92 23.41 -16.10 22.13
CA ARG A 92 22.88 -15.06 21.26
C ARG A 92 22.41 -13.95 22.16
N THR A 93 23.04 -12.79 22.08
CA THR A 93 22.48 -11.55 22.62
C THR A 93 21.04 -11.45 22.11
N PRO A 94 20.03 -11.42 22.98
CA PRO A 94 18.64 -11.26 22.55
C PRO A 94 18.55 -9.95 21.78
N ILE A 95 18.34 -10.04 20.47
CA ILE A 95 17.88 -8.89 19.70
C ILE A 95 16.48 -8.62 20.25
N GLN A 96 16.36 -7.54 21.00
CA GLN A 96 15.08 -7.05 21.50
C GLN A 96 14.19 -6.84 20.26
N PRO A 97 13.14 -7.67 20.03
CA PRO A 97 12.19 -7.39 18.96
C PRO A 97 11.71 -5.96 19.18
N GLY A 98 11.67 -5.18 18.09
CA GLY A 98 11.39 -3.75 18.10
C GLY A 98 10.38 -3.44 19.18
N ASN A 99 10.84 -2.68 20.17
CA ASN A 99 10.23 -2.55 21.49
C ASN A 99 8.73 -2.82 21.46
N ASN A 100 8.32 -3.94 22.07
CA ASN A 100 7.00 -4.04 22.66
C ASN A 100 6.94 -2.94 23.73
N HIS A 101 6.73 -1.70 23.28
CA HIS A 101 6.38 -0.62 24.16
C HIS A 101 5.06 -1.07 24.77
N SER A 102 5.12 -1.46 26.05
CA SER A 102 3.94 -1.46 26.91
C SER A 102 3.16 -0.21 26.56
N PRO A 103 1.87 -0.31 26.20
CA PRO A 103 1.09 0.84 25.75
C PRO A 103 1.29 1.94 26.79
N ALA A 104 1.93 3.03 26.37
CA ALA A 104 2.28 4.14 27.25
C ALA A 104 1.03 4.50 28.05
N THR A 105 1.06 4.29 29.36
CA THR A 105 -0.11 4.34 30.24
C THR A 105 -0.46 5.77 30.63
N GLU A 106 -0.33 6.70 29.69
CA GLU A 106 -0.61 8.10 29.95
C GLU A 106 -1.40 8.73 28.80
N PRO A 107 -2.60 9.27 29.07
CA PRO A 107 -3.35 10.01 28.08
C PRO A 107 -2.64 11.33 27.89
N SER A 108 -1.69 11.39 26.96
CA SER A 108 -1.28 12.69 26.42
C SER A 108 -2.54 13.46 26.02
N PRO A 109 -2.62 14.76 26.34
CA PRO A 109 -3.83 15.54 26.15
C PRO A 109 -4.29 15.48 24.68
N THR A 110 -5.60 15.34 24.48
CA THR A 110 -6.21 15.52 23.16
C THR A 110 -5.86 16.93 22.67
N PRO A 111 -5.26 17.08 21.49
CA PRO A 111 -4.93 18.40 20.95
C PRO A 111 -6.24 19.17 20.71
N THR A 112 -6.44 20.27 21.46
CA THR A 112 -7.63 21.12 21.36
C THR A 112 -7.43 22.33 20.46
N GLY A 113 -6.17 22.68 20.14
CA GLY A 113 -5.80 23.82 19.31
C GLY A 113 -6.21 23.69 17.83
N PRO A 114 -6.07 24.78 17.06
CA PRO A 114 -6.17 24.72 15.60
C PRO A 114 -5.08 23.81 15.03
N ALA A 115 -5.31 23.25 13.85
CA ALA A 115 -4.29 22.52 13.12
C ALA A 115 -3.10 23.44 12.83
N VAL A 116 -1.88 22.91 12.98
CA VAL A 116 -0.67 23.62 12.59
C VAL A 116 -0.47 23.44 11.09
N ASP A 117 -0.30 24.54 10.36
CA ASP A 117 0.06 24.49 8.94
C ASP A 117 1.56 24.79 8.81
N PHE A 118 2.30 23.92 8.11
CA PHE A 118 3.74 24.06 7.90
C PHE A 118 4.09 23.84 6.43
N THR A 119 5.03 24.62 5.89
CA THR A 119 5.54 24.47 4.53
C THR A 119 6.98 23.97 4.56
N VAL A 120 7.23 22.85 3.89
CA VAL A 120 8.56 22.25 3.82
C VAL A 120 9.32 22.82 2.63
N ASP A 121 10.49 23.41 2.89
CA ASP A 121 11.49 23.74 1.88
C ASP A 121 12.82 23.08 2.22
N LEU A 122 13.24 22.11 1.39
CA LEU A 122 14.44 21.31 1.63
C LEU A 122 15.74 22.13 1.67
N ARG A 123 15.72 23.39 1.20
CA ARG A 123 16.89 24.28 1.20
C ARG A 123 17.10 25.02 2.52
N SER A 124 16.04 25.22 3.29
CA SER A 124 16.06 26.04 4.50
C SER A 124 15.97 25.22 5.78
N LEU A 125 15.63 23.93 5.69
CA LEU A 125 15.60 23.05 6.86
C LEU A 125 17.00 22.85 7.46
N PRO A 126 17.14 22.93 8.79
CA PRO A 126 18.40 22.58 9.46
C PRO A 126 18.67 21.07 9.32
N SER A 127 19.93 20.68 9.43
CA SER A 127 20.31 19.27 9.51
C SER A 127 20.13 18.74 10.94
N GLY A 128 19.48 17.59 11.08
CA GLY A 128 19.31 16.86 12.34
C GLY A 128 20.12 15.55 12.38
N PRO A 129 20.01 14.77 13.46
CA PRO A 129 20.62 13.44 13.53
C PRO A 129 19.98 12.47 12.54
N ALA A 130 20.69 11.39 12.22
CA ALA A 130 20.21 10.31 11.36
C ALA A 130 18.89 9.69 11.89
N PRO A 131 18.08 9.07 11.02
CA PRO A 131 16.87 8.36 11.43
C PRO A 131 17.14 7.28 12.49
N LEU A 132 16.26 7.20 13.49
CA LEU A 132 16.22 6.13 14.50
C LEU A 132 15.44 4.91 14.04
N VAL A 133 14.63 5.05 12.99
CA VAL A 133 13.94 3.94 12.33
C VAL A 133 14.70 3.50 11.09
N PRO A 134 14.47 2.25 10.62
CA PRO A 134 15.08 1.79 9.38
C PRO A 134 14.79 2.72 8.21
N TRP A 135 15.73 2.89 7.29
CA TRP A 135 15.55 3.64 6.04
C TRP A 135 16.43 3.06 4.94
N TYR A 136 16.00 3.18 3.68
CA TYR A 136 16.72 2.63 2.53
C TYR A 136 17.40 3.74 1.74
N ALA A 137 18.67 3.54 1.41
CA ALA A 137 19.38 4.32 0.41
C ALA A 137 20.56 3.51 -0.16
N ASP A 138 20.93 3.80 -1.41
CA ASP A 138 22.13 3.25 -2.05
C ASP A 138 22.22 1.72 -2.00
N GLY A 139 21.09 1.02 -2.13
CA GLY A 139 21.06 -0.45 -2.08
C GLY A 139 21.17 -1.03 -0.67
N VAL A 140 21.04 -0.23 0.38
CA VAL A 140 21.23 -0.64 1.77
C VAL A 140 20.08 -0.15 2.64
N ILE A 141 19.54 -1.02 3.50
CA ILE A 141 18.69 -0.63 4.62
C ILE A 141 19.59 -0.30 5.82
N HIS A 142 19.52 0.95 6.27
CA HIS A 142 20.18 1.48 7.44
C HIS A 142 19.23 1.35 8.64
N ASP A 143 19.66 0.69 9.71
CA ASP A 143 18.87 0.43 10.93
C ASP A 143 19.77 0.62 12.16
N GLY A 144 19.84 1.86 12.65
CA GLY A 144 20.90 2.28 13.58
C GLY A 144 22.29 2.06 12.97
N ASP A 145 23.16 1.35 13.69
CA ASP A 145 24.49 0.98 13.21
C ASP A 145 24.49 -0.18 12.21
N ARG A 146 23.37 -0.88 12.07
CA ARG A 146 23.24 -2.02 11.17
C ARG A 146 23.02 -1.55 9.73
N LYS A 147 23.67 -2.24 8.80
CA LYS A 147 23.52 -2.04 7.36
C LYS A 147 23.18 -3.37 6.70
N THR A 148 22.00 -3.45 6.10
CA THR A 148 21.50 -4.67 5.43
C THR A 148 21.54 -4.46 3.91
N PRO A 149 22.40 -5.16 3.16
CA PRO A 149 22.49 -4.99 1.72
C PRO A 149 21.26 -5.61 1.03
N VAL A 150 20.66 -4.87 0.09
CA VAL A 150 19.53 -5.33 -0.72
C VAL A 150 20.02 -5.56 -2.16
N ARG A 151 20.76 -6.65 -2.36
CA ARG A 151 21.53 -6.92 -3.59
C ARG A 151 20.67 -7.16 -4.84
N THR A 152 19.36 -7.30 -4.69
CA THR A 152 18.46 -7.75 -5.75
C THR A 152 17.62 -6.63 -6.36
N VAL A 153 17.85 -5.38 -5.97
CA VAL A 153 17.09 -4.23 -6.45
C VAL A 153 17.82 -3.55 -7.59
N SER A 154 17.12 -3.24 -8.68
CA SER A 154 17.65 -2.34 -9.71
C SER A 154 17.95 -0.95 -9.11
N PRO A 155 19.10 -0.31 -9.42
CA PRO A 155 19.43 1.04 -8.91
C PRO A 155 18.39 2.12 -9.23
N SER A 156 17.55 1.87 -10.22
CA SER A 156 16.49 2.75 -10.71
C SER A 156 15.08 2.38 -10.22
N SER A 157 14.93 1.29 -9.48
CA SER A 157 13.62 0.86 -8.98
C SER A 157 13.24 1.62 -7.72
N GLU A 158 11.93 1.83 -7.54
CA GLU A 158 11.40 2.25 -6.26
C GLU A 158 11.36 1.03 -5.32
N VAL A 159 11.89 1.21 -4.11
CA VAL A 159 11.97 0.15 -3.10
C VAL A 159 10.99 0.44 -2.00
N PHE A 160 10.11 -0.50 -1.72
CA PHE A 160 9.26 -0.50 -0.55
C PHE A 160 9.72 -1.59 0.39
N PHE A 161 9.69 -1.35 1.70
CA PHE A 161 10.07 -2.38 2.64
C PHE A 161 9.37 -2.22 3.99
N VAL A 162 9.27 -3.32 4.73
CA VAL A 162 8.74 -3.35 6.10
C VAL A 162 9.64 -4.17 6.99
N SER A 163 9.85 -3.71 8.22
CA SER A 163 10.64 -4.42 9.21
C SER A 163 9.88 -5.64 9.74
N VAL A 164 10.59 -6.74 9.96
CA VAL A 164 10.05 -7.97 10.54
C VAL A 164 11.02 -8.56 11.55
N ALA A 165 10.57 -9.58 12.30
CA ALA A 165 11.43 -10.31 13.21
C ALA A 165 12.59 -10.96 12.45
N GLY A 166 13.81 -10.44 12.67
CA GLY A 166 15.04 -10.98 12.08
C GLY A 166 15.38 -10.46 10.67
N GLY A 167 14.69 -9.44 10.16
CA GLY A 167 14.99 -8.90 8.83
C GLY A 167 13.95 -7.91 8.30
N TYR A 168 13.73 -7.94 7.00
CA TYR A 168 12.83 -7.06 6.26
C TYR A 168 12.08 -7.84 5.18
N VAL A 169 10.85 -7.43 4.87
CA VAL A 169 10.23 -7.75 3.59
C VAL A 169 10.46 -6.58 2.66
N VAL A 170 11.03 -6.84 1.48
CA VAL A 170 11.42 -5.83 0.50
C VAL A 170 10.70 -6.12 -0.81
N GLN A 171 10.00 -5.11 -1.34
CA GLN A 171 9.40 -5.10 -2.65
C GLN A 171 10.21 -4.20 -3.58
N ASP A 172 10.66 -4.79 -4.68
CA ASP A 172 11.27 -4.08 -5.80
C ASP A 172 10.18 -3.84 -6.85
N ASN A 173 9.72 -2.59 -6.95
CA ASN A 173 8.82 -2.19 -8.02
C ASN A 173 9.70 -1.99 -9.25
N GLY A 174 9.72 -3.02 -10.11
CA GLY A 174 10.58 -3.06 -11.28
C GLY A 174 10.44 -1.80 -12.14
N THR A 175 11.46 -1.50 -12.94
CA THR A 175 11.35 -0.41 -13.93
C THR A 175 10.30 -0.73 -14.99
N ALA A 176 9.65 0.29 -15.55
CA ALA A 176 8.78 0.15 -16.71
C ALA A 176 9.41 -0.77 -17.78
N GLY A 177 8.68 -1.83 -18.18
CA GLY A 177 9.15 -2.84 -19.14
C GLY A 177 9.92 -4.03 -18.55
N LYS A 178 10.08 -4.14 -17.22
CA LYS A 178 10.63 -5.32 -16.53
C LYS A 178 9.53 -6.13 -15.82
N PRO A 179 9.77 -7.42 -15.50
CA PRO A 179 8.79 -8.25 -14.82
C PRO A 179 8.21 -7.61 -13.56
N ALA A 180 6.94 -7.95 -13.29
CA ALA A 180 6.13 -7.45 -12.18
C ALA A 180 6.84 -7.49 -10.82
N ASP A 181 6.42 -6.60 -9.93
CA ASP A 181 6.97 -6.38 -8.58
C ASP A 181 7.43 -7.67 -7.90
N VAL A 182 8.69 -7.68 -7.45
CA VAL A 182 9.28 -8.83 -6.78
C VAL A 182 9.42 -8.55 -5.29
N THR A 183 8.62 -9.25 -4.50
CA THR A 183 8.65 -9.16 -3.04
C THR A 183 9.49 -10.29 -2.45
N ARG A 184 10.37 -9.96 -1.49
CA ARG A 184 11.33 -10.89 -0.87
C ARG A 184 11.36 -10.70 0.65
N LEU A 185 11.45 -11.79 1.39
CA LEU A 185 11.81 -11.79 2.81
C LEU A 185 13.34 -11.93 2.92
N VAL A 186 13.99 -10.96 3.54
CA VAL A 186 15.44 -10.80 3.61
C VAL A 186 15.88 -10.70 5.06
N ARG A 187 16.92 -11.42 5.47
CA ARG A 187 17.54 -11.31 6.80
C ARG A 187 18.35 -10.02 6.94
N THR A 188 18.72 -9.68 8.16
CA THR A 188 19.58 -8.54 8.49
C THR A 188 20.99 -8.58 7.88
N ASP A 189 21.45 -9.74 7.42
CA ASP A 189 22.72 -9.88 6.69
C ASP A 189 22.55 -9.75 5.15
N GLY A 190 21.32 -9.54 4.67
CA GLY A 190 20.99 -9.48 3.25
C GLY A 190 20.63 -10.83 2.61
N THR A 191 20.64 -11.93 3.37
CA THR A 191 20.28 -13.25 2.87
C THR A 191 18.78 -13.33 2.57
N VAL A 192 18.41 -13.75 1.36
CA VAL A 192 16.99 -13.96 0.99
C VAL A 192 16.49 -15.28 1.59
N VAL A 193 15.50 -15.20 2.46
CA VAL A 193 14.82 -16.37 3.06
C VAL A 193 13.77 -16.91 2.12
N ARG A 194 13.00 -16.01 1.49
CA ARG A 194 11.88 -16.34 0.62
C ARG A 194 11.69 -15.28 -0.45
N THR A 195 11.34 -15.74 -1.65
CA THR A 195 10.80 -14.89 -2.72
C THR A 195 9.32 -15.19 -2.84
N PHE A 196 8.48 -14.17 -2.78
CA PHE A 196 7.03 -14.29 -2.95
C PHE A 196 6.66 -14.32 -4.45
N PRO A 197 5.46 -14.80 -4.81
CA PRO A 197 4.96 -14.68 -6.18
C PRO A 197 5.01 -13.22 -6.67
N THR A 198 5.27 -13.03 -7.96
CA THR A 198 5.31 -11.71 -8.59
C THR A 198 3.94 -11.03 -8.62
N GLY A 199 3.91 -9.69 -8.62
CA GLY A 199 2.66 -8.92 -8.63
C GLY A 199 1.95 -8.90 -7.28
N LEU A 200 2.66 -9.31 -6.23
CA LEU A 200 2.21 -9.25 -4.85
C LEU A 200 2.61 -7.91 -4.24
N GLY A 201 1.63 -7.12 -3.79
CA GLY A 201 1.88 -5.98 -2.92
C GLY A 201 2.49 -6.39 -1.58
N LEU A 202 3.13 -5.46 -0.87
CA LEU A 202 3.77 -5.75 0.42
C LEU A 202 2.84 -6.51 1.39
N PRO A 203 3.29 -7.63 2.00
CA PRO A 203 2.59 -8.26 3.10
C PRO A 203 2.39 -7.31 4.28
N VAL A 204 1.28 -7.46 4.99
CA VAL A 204 1.09 -6.80 6.28
C VAL A 204 1.78 -7.60 7.38
N VAL A 205 2.34 -6.91 8.36
CA VAL A 205 3.16 -7.51 9.42
C VAL A 205 2.41 -7.45 10.75
N SER A 206 2.50 -8.51 11.56
CA SER A 206 1.99 -8.49 12.93
C SER A 206 2.79 -7.53 13.82
N ALA A 207 2.19 -7.06 14.91
CA ALA A 207 2.82 -6.07 15.79
C ALA A 207 4.19 -6.54 16.37
N ASP A 208 4.35 -7.84 16.59
CA ASP A 208 5.60 -8.45 17.06
C ASP A 208 6.62 -8.73 15.92
N GLY A 209 6.27 -8.40 14.68
CA GLY A 209 7.10 -8.65 13.50
C GLY A 209 7.18 -10.11 13.08
N ARG A 210 6.55 -11.06 13.79
CA ARG A 210 6.79 -12.49 13.59
C ARG A 210 5.98 -13.12 12.49
N THR A 211 4.86 -12.51 12.12
CA THR A 211 3.91 -13.07 11.17
C THR A 211 3.62 -12.09 10.05
N LEU A 212 3.57 -12.61 8.83
CA LEU A 212 3.20 -11.90 7.62
C LEU A 212 1.83 -12.40 7.14
N ALA A 213 0.94 -11.51 6.77
CA ALA A 213 -0.27 -11.87 6.02
C ALA A 213 -0.20 -11.28 4.60
N TRP A 214 -0.49 -12.11 3.62
CA TRP A 214 -0.49 -11.74 2.21
C TRP A 214 -1.52 -12.57 1.46
N ALA A 215 -1.80 -12.21 0.20
CA ALA A 215 -2.71 -12.95 -0.66
C ALA A 215 -1.98 -13.52 -1.87
N GLY A 216 -2.22 -14.81 -2.12
CA GLY A 216 -1.65 -15.53 -3.26
C GLY A 216 -2.19 -15.06 -4.60
N ALA A 217 -1.35 -15.15 -5.62
CA ALA A 217 -1.73 -14.90 -7.00
C ALA A 217 -2.75 -15.94 -7.48
N GLY A 218 -4.03 -15.55 -7.44
CA GLY A 218 -5.14 -16.15 -8.19
C GLY A 218 -5.98 -15.10 -8.94
N ALA A 219 -5.64 -13.81 -8.81
CA ALA A 219 -6.51 -12.70 -9.16
C ALA A 219 -6.16 -11.96 -10.47
N THR A 220 -5.05 -12.31 -11.14
CA THR A 220 -4.60 -11.56 -12.33
C THR A 220 -5.01 -12.18 -13.67
N GLY A 221 -5.68 -13.34 -13.67
CA GLY A 221 -6.01 -14.07 -14.90
C GLY A 221 -7.37 -14.75 -14.88
N ARG A 222 -8.30 -14.21 -15.68
CA ARG A 222 -9.59 -14.78 -16.12
C ARG A 222 -9.78 -16.29 -15.81
N GLY A 223 -10.55 -16.63 -14.79
CA GLY A 223 -11.17 -17.96 -14.72
C GLY A 223 -11.50 -18.49 -13.33
N ASP A 224 -10.69 -18.18 -12.32
CA ASP A 224 -10.90 -18.64 -10.95
C ASP A 224 -11.12 -17.44 -10.02
N ASP A 225 -12.37 -17.20 -9.60
CA ASP A 225 -12.77 -16.09 -8.70
C ASP A 225 -12.27 -16.27 -7.25
N SER A 226 -11.21 -17.05 -7.07
CA SER A 226 -10.74 -17.47 -5.76
C SER A 226 -9.25 -17.22 -5.57
N ALA A 227 -8.91 -16.68 -4.41
CA ALA A 227 -7.53 -16.41 -4.02
C ALA A 227 -7.25 -17.02 -2.63
N ASP A 228 -5.98 -17.22 -2.32
CA ASP A 228 -5.55 -17.71 -1.01
C ASP A 228 -5.14 -16.53 -0.12
N LEU A 229 -5.69 -16.43 1.08
CA LEU A 229 -5.08 -15.68 2.18
C LEU A 229 -4.06 -16.58 2.87
N ILE A 230 -2.84 -16.08 3.07
CA ILE A 230 -1.72 -16.87 3.59
C ILE A 230 -1.09 -16.12 4.77
N LEU A 231 -0.83 -16.86 5.85
CA LEU A 231 0.04 -16.43 6.94
C LEU A 231 1.39 -17.10 6.81
N THR A 232 2.46 -16.33 7.00
CA THR A 232 3.84 -16.79 6.89
C THR A 232 4.62 -16.37 8.12
N ASP A 233 5.43 -17.28 8.67
CA ASP A 233 6.41 -16.97 9.72
C ASP A 233 7.54 -16.13 9.13
N ALA A 234 7.74 -14.94 9.66
CA ALA A 234 8.69 -13.96 9.12
C ALA A 234 10.16 -14.34 9.36
N VAL A 235 10.44 -15.26 10.27
CA VAL A 235 11.81 -15.71 10.54
C VAL A 235 12.16 -16.80 9.53
N THR A 236 11.37 -17.86 9.48
CA THR A 236 11.64 -19.08 8.70
C THR A 236 11.16 -18.98 7.26
N GLY A 237 10.21 -18.10 6.97
CA GLY A 237 9.52 -18.02 5.68
C GLY A 237 8.48 -19.12 5.46
N ALA A 238 8.18 -19.97 6.45
CA ALA A 238 7.22 -21.06 6.32
C ALA A 238 5.76 -20.55 6.35
N ASP A 239 4.89 -21.15 5.54
CA ASP A 239 3.43 -20.90 5.64
C ASP A 239 2.89 -21.50 6.94
N LEU A 240 2.24 -20.68 7.76
CA LEU A 240 1.62 -21.07 9.03
C LEU A 240 0.14 -21.45 8.87
N ALA A 241 -0.56 -20.75 7.99
CA ALA A 241 -1.97 -21.01 7.70
C ALA A 241 -2.31 -20.54 6.28
N ARG A 242 -3.32 -21.16 5.68
CA ARG A 242 -3.83 -20.83 4.36
C ARG A 242 -5.35 -20.93 4.34
N LYS A 243 -6.01 -19.95 3.72
CA LYS A 243 -7.45 -19.94 3.55
C LYS A 243 -7.81 -19.49 2.14
N LYS A 244 -8.43 -20.40 1.38
CA LYS A 244 -9.06 -20.06 0.11
C LYS A 244 -10.31 -19.21 0.34
N VAL A 245 -10.40 -18.08 -0.35
CA VAL A 245 -11.53 -17.15 -0.32
C VAL A 245 -12.09 -16.97 -1.72
N ASP A 246 -13.40 -16.80 -1.82
CA ASP A 246 -14.13 -16.58 -3.07
C ASP A 246 -14.26 -15.07 -3.31
N LEU A 247 -13.11 -14.43 -3.48
CA LEU A 247 -12.97 -12.99 -3.64
C LEU A 247 -11.92 -12.69 -4.70
N MET A 248 -12.19 -11.67 -5.51
CA MET A 248 -11.26 -11.16 -6.51
C MET A 248 -10.26 -10.23 -5.83
N GLY A 249 -8.99 -10.63 -5.82
CA GLY A 249 -7.89 -9.80 -5.31
C GLY A 249 -8.01 -9.40 -3.84
N PRO A 250 -8.22 -10.34 -2.90
CA PRO A 250 -8.22 -10.01 -1.48
C PRO A 250 -6.85 -9.44 -1.10
N THR A 251 -6.84 -8.32 -0.41
CA THR A 251 -5.64 -7.61 0.02
C THR A 251 -5.68 -7.47 1.53
N PRO A 252 -4.78 -8.16 2.27
CA PRO A 252 -4.60 -7.93 3.69
C PRO A 252 -4.22 -6.48 3.98
N VAL A 253 -4.84 -5.88 5.00
CA VAL A 253 -4.64 -4.47 5.38
C VAL A 253 -4.07 -4.30 6.78
N GLY A 254 -4.07 -5.35 7.59
CA GLY A 254 -3.44 -5.34 8.91
C GLY A 254 -3.91 -6.47 9.81
N PHE A 255 -3.36 -6.51 11.02
CA PHE A 255 -3.76 -7.46 12.06
C PHE A 255 -4.71 -6.81 13.09
N LEU A 256 -5.64 -7.61 13.62
CA LEU A 256 -6.59 -7.26 14.68
C LEU A 256 -6.55 -8.34 15.77
N ARG A 257 -5.65 -8.20 16.75
CA ARG A 257 -5.40 -9.20 17.81
C ARG A 257 -5.18 -10.62 17.25
N GLY A 258 -4.23 -10.75 16.31
CA GLY A 258 -3.88 -12.03 15.68
C GLY A 258 -4.83 -12.49 14.56
N ARG A 259 -5.95 -11.81 14.35
CA ARG A 259 -6.80 -11.98 13.15
C ARG A 259 -6.29 -11.09 12.02
N VAL A 260 -6.58 -11.44 10.78
CA VAL A 260 -6.18 -10.66 9.60
C VAL A 260 -7.39 -9.90 9.06
N ALA A 261 -7.32 -8.57 9.02
CA ALA A 261 -8.25 -7.78 8.25
C ALA A 261 -7.81 -7.75 6.78
N PHE A 262 -8.75 -7.90 5.86
CA PHE A 262 -8.50 -7.81 4.43
C PHE A 262 -9.68 -7.17 3.71
N THR A 263 -9.43 -6.60 2.54
CA THR A 263 -10.44 -6.03 1.64
C THR A 263 -10.34 -6.70 0.28
N ASP A 264 -11.42 -6.81 -0.48
CA ASP A 264 -11.32 -7.10 -1.91
C ASP A 264 -11.23 -5.80 -2.74
N ASP A 265 -10.83 -5.92 -4.00
CA ASP A 265 -10.73 -4.82 -4.97
C ASP A 265 -11.95 -4.77 -5.92
N ALA A 266 -13.13 -5.19 -5.47
CA ALA A 266 -14.31 -5.18 -6.33
C ALA A 266 -14.73 -3.73 -6.72
N ALA A 267 -15.14 -3.56 -7.98
CA ALA A 267 -15.47 -2.26 -8.56
C ALA A 267 -16.67 -1.55 -7.88
N ASP A 268 -17.50 -2.31 -7.15
CA ASP A 268 -18.67 -1.82 -6.41
C ASP A 268 -18.33 -1.26 -5.01
N GLY A 269 -17.05 -1.00 -4.74
CA GLY A 269 -16.55 -0.42 -3.49
C GLY A 269 -15.90 -1.45 -2.56
N GLY A 270 -15.97 -2.73 -2.94
CA GLY A 270 -15.36 -3.85 -2.25
C GLY A 270 -16.02 -4.23 -0.93
N THR A 271 -15.55 -5.34 -0.36
CA THR A 271 -15.95 -5.79 0.97
C THR A 271 -14.76 -5.96 1.90
N THR A 272 -14.97 -5.63 3.18
CA THR A 272 -14.00 -5.93 4.23
C THR A 272 -14.35 -7.21 4.98
N GLY A 273 -13.38 -8.11 5.07
CA GLY A 273 -13.44 -9.34 5.86
C GLY A 273 -12.40 -9.38 6.97
N ILE A 274 -12.67 -10.21 7.98
CA ILE A 274 -11.73 -10.55 9.04
C ILE A 274 -11.58 -12.07 9.04
N TRP A 275 -10.35 -12.53 8.84
CA TRP A 275 -9.98 -13.93 8.90
C TRP A 275 -9.34 -14.25 10.25
N ASP A 276 -9.91 -15.22 10.96
CA ASP A 276 -9.30 -15.84 12.13
C ASP A 276 -8.53 -17.09 11.70
N PRO A 277 -7.19 -17.09 11.77
CA PRO A 277 -6.39 -18.24 11.35
C PRO A 277 -6.47 -19.43 12.31
N GLY A 278 -6.77 -19.20 13.59
CA GLY A 278 -6.90 -20.28 14.58
C GLY A 278 -8.15 -21.12 14.36
N THR A 279 -9.23 -20.50 13.87
CA THR A 279 -10.50 -21.21 13.58
C THR A 279 -10.75 -21.42 12.09
N GLY A 280 -9.97 -20.78 11.21
CA GLY A 280 -10.19 -20.76 9.77
C GLY A 280 -11.48 -20.04 9.33
N ARG A 281 -12.14 -19.32 10.25
CA ARG A 281 -13.41 -18.62 9.99
C ARG A 281 -13.16 -17.23 9.40
N ILE A 282 -14.06 -16.81 8.53
CA ILE A 282 -14.10 -15.46 7.98
C ILE A 282 -15.42 -14.82 8.42
N SER A 283 -15.33 -13.64 9.02
CA SER A 283 -16.49 -12.78 9.29
C SER A 283 -16.45 -11.56 8.36
N SER A 284 -17.56 -11.25 7.72
CA SER A 284 -17.72 -10.03 6.93
C SER A 284 -18.18 -8.88 7.84
N LEU A 285 -17.68 -7.67 7.59
CA LEU A 285 -18.16 -6.44 8.23
C LEU A 285 -19.38 -5.82 7.52
N GLY A 286 -19.88 -6.48 6.46
CA GLY A 286 -21.01 -6.02 5.66
C GLY A 286 -20.74 -4.71 4.91
N ARG A 287 -21.80 -4.06 4.42
CA ARG A 287 -21.72 -2.81 3.64
C ARG A 287 -21.24 -1.59 4.43
N ALA A 288 -21.12 -1.71 5.75
CA ALA A 288 -20.67 -0.63 6.63
C ALA A 288 -19.16 -0.36 6.54
N ALA A 289 -18.40 -1.22 5.86
CA ALA A 289 -16.99 -1.03 5.56
C ALA A 289 -16.74 -1.48 4.12
N GLN A 290 -16.82 -0.54 3.17
CA GLN A 290 -16.61 -0.84 1.75
C GLN A 290 -15.18 -1.34 1.58
N ARG A 291 -14.19 -0.52 1.96
CA ARG A 291 -12.78 -0.85 1.83
C ARG A 291 -12.02 -0.54 3.10
N ALA A 292 -11.32 -1.50 3.66
CA ALA A 292 -10.40 -1.22 4.75
C ALA A 292 -9.06 -0.68 4.22
N LEU A 293 -8.47 0.24 4.97
CA LEU A 293 -7.22 0.91 4.62
C LEU A 293 -6.07 0.51 5.54
N GLY A 294 -6.38 0.14 6.79
CA GLY A 294 -5.39 -0.29 7.76
C GLY A 294 -6.00 -0.59 9.13
N THR A 295 -5.19 -1.16 10.02
CA THR A 295 -5.55 -1.44 11.41
C THR A 295 -4.58 -0.75 12.37
N ASP A 296 -5.00 -0.54 13.62
CA ASP A 296 -4.11 -0.08 14.69
C ASP A 296 -3.38 -1.23 15.41
N GLY A 297 -3.48 -2.46 14.87
CA GLY A 297 -2.99 -3.69 15.52
C GLY A 297 -3.91 -4.26 16.61
N ASN A 298 -4.90 -3.48 17.09
CA ASN A 298 -5.79 -3.84 18.17
C ASN A 298 -7.20 -4.14 17.64
N ASP A 299 -8.17 -3.26 17.91
CA ASP A 299 -9.57 -3.43 17.52
C ASP A 299 -10.05 -2.34 16.56
N ARG A 300 -9.17 -1.41 16.15
CA ARG A 300 -9.60 -0.32 15.29
C ARG A 300 -9.25 -0.58 13.85
N LEU A 301 -10.23 -0.25 13.02
CA LEU A 301 -10.16 -0.43 11.59
C LEU A 301 -10.46 0.91 10.92
N LEU A 302 -9.52 1.38 10.11
CA LEU A 302 -9.74 2.51 9.23
C LEU A 302 -10.39 2.00 7.94
N VAL A 303 -11.51 2.61 7.56
CA VAL A 303 -12.29 2.21 6.39
C VAL A 303 -12.65 3.40 5.51
N VAL A 304 -12.86 3.13 4.23
CA VAL A 304 -13.59 3.98 3.30
C VAL A 304 -15.07 3.61 3.42
N THR A 305 -15.90 4.62 3.67
CA THR A 305 -17.37 4.43 3.75
C THR A 305 -18.06 4.82 2.46
N ARG A 306 -17.46 5.71 1.67
CA ARG A 306 -18.00 6.19 0.40
C ARG A 306 -16.88 6.41 -0.60
N THR A 307 -17.08 5.89 -1.81
CA THR A 307 -16.27 6.18 -3.00
C THR A 307 -17.03 7.13 -3.94
N ASP A 308 -16.27 7.86 -4.76
CA ASP A 308 -16.83 8.62 -5.87
C ASP A 308 -17.24 7.65 -6.99
N PRO A 309 -18.51 7.59 -7.40
CA PRO A 309 -18.95 6.63 -8.41
C PRO A 309 -18.30 6.86 -9.78
N LYS A 310 -17.82 8.08 -10.09
CA LYS A 310 -17.16 8.39 -11.38
C LYS A 310 -15.69 8.03 -11.40
N THR A 311 -15.01 8.19 -10.26
CA THR A 311 -13.54 8.01 -10.19
C THR A 311 -13.11 6.79 -9.37
N ALA A 312 -14.04 6.10 -8.73
CA ALA A 312 -13.80 5.06 -7.72
C ALA A 312 -12.90 5.48 -6.54
N LEU A 313 -12.55 6.77 -6.44
CA LEU A 313 -11.67 7.28 -5.39
C LEU A 313 -12.40 7.38 -4.05
N PRO A 314 -11.73 7.09 -2.92
CA PRO A 314 -12.28 7.31 -1.58
C PRO A 314 -12.71 8.77 -1.40
N ARG A 315 -13.98 8.99 -1.01
CA ARG A 315 -14.52 10.31 -0.68
C ARG A 315 -14.61 10.54 0.83
N CYS A 316 -14.92 9.49 1.59
CA CYS A 316 -15.08 9.60 3.03
C CYS A 316 -14.33 8.47 3.72
N SER A 317 -13.60 8.85 4.77
CA SER A 317 -12.90 7.93 5.66
C SER A 317 -13.69 7.82 6.97
N ALA A 318 -13.69 6.65 7.59
CA ALA A 318 -14.25 6.45 8.91
C ALA A 318 -13.33 5.56 9.75
N LEU A 319 -13.39 5.78 11.06
CA LEU A 319 -12.77 4.88 12.03
C LEU A 319 -13.86 4.02 12.67
N ARG A 320 -13.64 2.71 12.69
CA ARG A 320 -14.51 1.76 13.39
C ARG A 320 -13.78 1.12 14.55
N ASP A 321 -14.49 0.94 15.66
CA ASP A 321 -14.03 0.24 16.84
C ASP A 321 -14.75 -1.11 16.95
N LEU A 322 -13.99 -2.19 16.80
CA LEU A 322 -14.48 -3.57 16.76
C LEU A 322 -14.52 -4.25 18.13
N SER A 323 -14.16 -3.55 19.21
CA SER A 323 -14.09 -4.10 20.57
C SER A 323 -15.43 -4.64 21.08
N ALA A 324 -16.55 -4.04 20.64
CA ALA A 324 -17.91 -4.35 21.11
C ALA A 324 -18.62 -5.52 20.38
N GLY A 325 -17.89 -6.45 19.76
CA GLY A 325 -18.48 -7.69 19.24
C GLY A 325 -18.76 -7.73 17.72
N GLY A 326 -17.73 -7.46 16.91
CA GLY A 326 -17.67 -7.87 15.50
C GLY A 326 -18.43 -7.01 14.50
N SER A 327 -19.55 -6.39 14.88
CA SER A 327 -20.23 -5.42 14.02
C SER A 327 -19.55 -4.05 14.04
N GLY A 328 -18.93 -3.68 15.17
CA GLY A 328 -18.10 -2.50 15.34
C GLY A 328 -18.84 -1.15 15.31
N GLY A 329 -18.69 -0.35 16.36
CA GLY A 329 -19.22 1.02 16.40
C GLY A 329 -18.42 1.93 15.48
N GLN A 330 -19.10 2.76 14.67
CA GLN A 330 -18.43 3.87 13.98
C GLN A 330 -18.04 4.91 15.04
N VAL A 331 -16.75 5.21 15.14
CA VAL A 331 -16.22 6.23 16.07
C VAL A 331 -16.46 7.62 15.48
N TRP A 332 -16.13 7.79 14.19
CA TRP A 332 -16.39 9.00 13.40
C TRP A 332 -16.34 8.67 11.91
N GLU A 333 -16.84 9.60 11.10
CA GLU A 333 -16.72 9.62 9.64
C GLU A 333 -16.45 11.07 9.19
N THR A 334 -15.58 11.25 8.20
CA THR A 334 -15.30 12.55 7.59
C THR A 334 -15.03 12.40 6.10
N CYS A 335 -15.45 13.41 5.33
CA CYS A 335 -15.14 13.52 3.91
C CYS A 335 -14.12 14.63 3.62
N GLY A 336 -13.60 15.29 4.68
CA GLY A 336 -12.53 16.29 4.57
C GLY A 336 -11.12 15.67 4.65
N LEU A 337 -11.03 14.37 4.94
CA LEU A 337 -9.77 13.65 5.07
C LEU A 337 -9.85 12.38 4.22
N ARG A 338 -8.93 12.25 3.27
CA ARG A 338 -8.64 10.99 2.59
C ARG A 338 -7.50 10.32 3.34
N ALA A 339 -7.84 9.48 4.31
CA ALA A 339 -6.84 8.79 5.11
C ALA A 339 -6.15 7.71 4.26
N TRP A 340 -4.86 7.51 4.48
CA TRP A 340 -4.07 6.44 3.88
C TRP A 340 -3.84 5.29 4.89
N GLY A 341 -3.76 5.63 6.18
CA GLY A 341 -3.65 4.65 7.24
C GLY A 341 -3.24 5.25 8.58
N PHE A 342 -2.82 4.37 9.49
CA PHE A 342 -2.37 4.73 10.83
C PHE A 342 -0.88 5.05 10.87
N LEU A 343 -0.52 6.02 11.70
CA LEU A 343 0.88 6.29 12.05
C LEU A 343 1.21 5.62 13.38
N GLY A 344 2.22 4.74 13.37
CA GLY A 344 2.72 4.05 14.56
C GLY A 344 1.65 3.23 15.28
N SER A 345 1.46 3.48 16.58
CA SER A 345 0.52 2.74 17.44
C SER A 345 -0.97 2.99 17.17
N GLY A 346 -1.31 3.63 16.05
CA GLY A 346 -2.68 3.96 15.68
C GLY A 346 -3.30 5.15 16.41
N ARG A 347 -2.47 5.95 17.10
CA ARG A 347 -2.93 7.20 17.72
C ARG A 347 -3.23 8.29 16.69
N TYR A 348 -2.46 8.32 15.61
CA TYR A 348 -2.62 9.29 14.54
C TYR A 348 -2.96 8.59 13.23
N LEU A 349 -3.65 9.32 12.37
CA LEU A 349 -3.87 8.98 10.98
C LEU A 349 -3.05 9.89 10.10
N VAL A 350 -2.67 9.37 8.94
CA VAL A 350 -2.09 10.17 7.86
C VAL A 350 -3.02 10.10 6.67
N GLY A 351 -3.13 11.20 5.96
CA GLY A 351 -3.84 11.28 4.69
C GLY A 351 -3.51 12.55 3.94
N ASP A 352 -4.44 12.98 3.11
CA ASP A 352 -4.44 14.31 2.49
C ASP A 352 -5.82 14.96 2.55
N THR A 353 -5.84 16.27 2.29
CA THR A 353 -7.07 17.07 2.15
C THR A 353 -7.25 17.48 0.70
N GLY A 354 -7.95 16.69 -0.11
CA GLY A 354 -8.28 17.10 -1.46
C GLY A 354 -8.59 15.92 -2.38
N ARG A 355 -9.24 16.22 -3.51
CA ARG A 355 -9.51 15.20 -4.54
C ARG A 355 -8.26 14.88 -5.35
N ASP A 356 -7.43 15.90 -5.61
CA ASP A 356 -6.33 15.86 -6.57
C ASP A 356 -4.94 15.82 -5.89
N GLY A 357 -4.89 15.41 -4.62
CA GLY A 357 -3.68 15.48 -3.80
C GLY A 357 -3.54 16.86 -3.14
N GLY A 358 -3.95 16.94 -1.88
CA GLY A 358 -3.73 18.11 -1.05
C GLY A 358 -2.44 18.01 -0.23
N PRO A 359 -2.20 18.96 0.69
CA PRO A 359 -1.14 18.81 1.68
C PRO A 359 -1.32 17.50 2.45
N MET A 360 -0.20 16.86 2.80
CA MET A 360 -0.23 15.71 3.69
C MET A 360 -0.76 16.19 5.05
N VAL A 361 -1.68 15.45 5.63
CA VAL A 361 -2.26 15.77 6.93
C VAL A 361 -2.03 14.66 7.92
N VAL A 362 -1.75 15.06 9.15
CA VAL A 362 -1.79 14.17 10.31
C VAL A 362 -3.04 14.53 11.11
N ALA A 363 -3.85 13.54 11.44
CA ALA A 363 -5.07 13.70 12.21
C ALA A 363 -5.04 12.84 13.48
N ASP A 364 -5.68 13.31 14.55
CA ASP A 364 -5.92 12.50 15.75
C ASP A 364 -6.90 11.38 15.39
N ALA A 365 -6.47 10.12 15.55
CA ALA A 365 -7.27 8.99 15.10
C ALA A 365 -8.56 8.85 15.91
N ARG A 366 -8.60 9.28 17.18
CA ARG A 366 -9.79 9.14 18.02
C ARG A 366 -10.91 10.10 17.60
N THR A 367 -10.55 11.29 17.16
CA THR A 367 -11.50 12.38 16.87
C THR A 367 -11.66 12.68 15.38
N GLY A 368 -10.74 12.22 14.54
CA GLY A 368 -10.68 12.56 13.12
C GLY A 368 -10.24 14.00 12.85
N ARG A 369 -9.85 14.77 13.88
CA ARG A 369 -9.45 16.17 13.75
C ARG A 369 -8.01 16.27 13.25
N THR A 370 -7.78 17.08 12.23
CA THR A 370 -6.43 17.42 11.76
C THR A 370 -5.63 18.11 12.86
N VAL A 371 -4.41 17.63 13.10
CA VAL A 371 -3.45 18.21 14.05
C VAL A 371 -2.33 18.97 13.34
N LEU A 372 -1.94 18.49 12.15
CA LEU A 372 -0.86 19.07 11.34
C LEU A 372 -1.23 18.98 9.86
N ARG A 373 -0.96 20.03 9.10
CA ARG A 373 -0.90 20.02 7.63
C ARG A 373 0.51 20.35 7.16
N LEU A 374 1.04 19.49 6.31
CA LEU A 374 2.37 19.58 5.75
C LEU A 374 2.25 19.90 4.25
N ASN A 375 2.57 21.14 3.91
CA ASN A 375 2.62 21.62 2.54
C ASN A 375 4.01 21.32 1.98
N ALA A 376 4.09 20.34 1.09
CA ALA A 376 5.29 19.99 0.35
C ALA A 376 4.88 19.66 -1.10
N ALA A 377 5.80 19.82 -2.05
CA ALA A 377 5.52 19.48 -3.45
C ALA A 377 5.13 18.00 -3.61
N SER A 378 5.80 17.12 -2.89
CA SER A 378 5.40 15.73 -2.71
C SER A 378 5.89 15.24 -1.35
N ALA A 379 4.98 14.69 -0.54
CA ALA A 379 5.27 14.11 0.76
C ALA A 379 4.58 12.74 0.86
N GLY A 380 5.30 11.73 1.34
CA GLY A 380 4.75 10.38 1.41
C GLY A 380 5.46 9.47 2.41
N ASN A 381 4.83 8.33 2.65
CA ASN A 381 5.31 7.23 3.49
C ASN A 381 5.76 7.66 4.90
N PRO A 382 4.98 8.44 5.66
CA PRO A 382 5.41 8.83 6.99
C PRO A 382 5.51 7.66 7.97
N VAL A 383 6.54 7.71 8.81
CA VAL A 383 6.84 6.68 9.82
C VAL A 383 7.06 7.34 11.17
N LEU A 384 6.43 6.79 12.21
CA LEU A 384 6.64 7.25 13.57
C LEU A 384 8.07 6.93 14.01
N GLU A 385 8.77 7.93 14.53
CA GLU A 385 10.12 7.76 15.05
C GLU A 385 10.08 7.71 16.59
N PRO A 386 10.55 6.63 17.23
CA PRO A 386 10.54 6.55 18.69
C PRO A 386 11.59 7.50 19.28
N GLY A 387 11.28 8.10 20.43
CA GLY A 387 12.29 8.77 21.28
C GLY A 387 12.92 10.03 20.68
N GLY A 388 12.11 10.93 20.12
CA GLY A 388 12.60 12.27 19.76
C GLY A 388 13.24 12.99 20.96
N PRO A 389 14.16 13.94 20.72
CA PRO A 389 14.99 14.56 21.76
C PRO A 389 14.23 15.27 22.91
N ASP A 390 12.93 15.50 22.75
CA ASP A 390 12.05 16.17 23.73
C ASP A 390 10.91 15.25 24.24
N ASP A 391 10.99 13.92 24.04
CA ASP A 391 9.84 12.99 24.14
C ASP A 391 8.65 13.39 23.23
N ALA A 392 8.87 14.36 22.36
CA ALA A 392 7.89 14.81 21.39
C ALA A 392 7.73 13.72 20.32
N VAL A 393 6.48 13.38 20.04
CA VAL A 393 6.12 12.47 18.96
C VAL A 393 6.62 13.07 17.63
N GLY A 394 7.72 12.53 17.13
CA GLY A 394 8.30 12.84 15.83
C GLY A 394 7.93 11.78 14.80
N PHE A 395 7.84 12.19 13.54
CA PHE A 395 7.70 11.27 12.43
C PHE A 395 8.63 11.68 11.30
N LEU A 396 9.13 10.70 10.57
CA LEU A 396 9.85 10.91 9.34
C LEU A 396 8.87 10.91 8.18
N VAL A 397 9.14 11.72 7.16
CA VAL A 397 8.41 11.74 5.90
C VAL A 397 9.39 11.89 4.75
N ARG A 398 9.18 11.16 3.65
CA ARG A 398 9.94 11.38 2.43
C ARG A 398 9.37 12.61 1.75
N VAL A 399 10.23 13.60 1.47
CA VAL A 399 9.85 14.82 0.75
C VAL A 399 10.62 14.90 -0.55
N THR A 400 9.92 15.18 -1.64
CA THR A 400 10.50 15.44 -2.97
C THR A 400 10.15 16.87 -3.42
N GLN A 401 11.14 17.62 -3.91
CA GLN A 401 10.98 19.00 -4.39
C GLN A 401 11.80 19.19 -5.68
N GLY A 402 11.14 19.04 -6.83
CA GLY A 402 11.81 18.94 -8.13
C GLY A 402 12.75 17.72 -8.15
N PRO A 403 14.01 17.84 -8.61
CA PRO A 403 14.94 16.71 -8.67
C PRO A 403 15.58 16.41 -7.31
N ARG A 404 15.04 16.89 -6.18
CA ARG A 404 15.64 16.75 -4.85
C ARG A 404 14.75 15.92 -3.95
N ALA A 405 15.36 15.02 -3.17
CA ALA A 405 14.65 14.26 -2.15
C ALA A 405 15.46 14.16 -0.85
N ALA A 406 14.77 14.11 0.28
CA ALA A 406 15.34 13.83 1.59
C ALA A 406 14.29 13.19 2.50
N LEU A 407 14.75 12.55 3.57
CA LEU A 407 13.92 12.24 4.72
C LEU A 407 13.90 13.46 5.64
N VAL A 408 12.71 13.92 5.97
CA VAL A 408 12.46 15.06 6.85
C VAL A 408 11.83 14.53 8.13
N ARG A 409 12.43 14.85 9.28
CA ARG A 409 11.83 14.62 10.59
C ARG A 409 10.95 15.81 10.93
N CYS A 410 9.69 15.56 11.28
CA CYS A 410 8.75 16.58 11.71
C CYS A 410 8.13 16.19 13.05
N ALA A 411 7.99 17.17 13.94
CA ALA A 411 7.16 17.05 15.13
C ALA A 411 5.73 17.49 14.82
N LEU A 412 4.76 17.04 15.62
CA LEU A 412 3.36 17.50 15.51
C LEU A 412 3.18 19.01 15.79
N SER A 413 4.20 19.66 16.37
CA SER A 413 4.26 21.12 16.54
C SER A 413 4.60 21.88 15.25
N GLY A 414 4.90 21.19 14.16
CA GLY A 414 5.35 21.79 12.89
C GLY A 414 6.85 22.06 12.81
N ARG A 415 7.63 21.80 13.86
CA ARG A 415 9.11 21.86 13.78
C ARG A 415 9.61 20.71 12.90
N CYS A 416 10.37 21.01 11.85
CA CYS A 416 10.96 20.01 10.96
C CYS A 416 12.47 20.23 10.76
N GLU A 417 13.19 19.14 10.46
CA GLU A 417 14.62 19.11 10.17
C GLU A 417 14.95 18.00 9.15
N LEU A 418 16.08 18.10 8.47
CA LEU A 418 16.58 17.06 7.58
C LEU A 418 17.15 15.91 8.41
N ALA A 419 16.57 14.71 8.28
CA ALA A 419 17.13 13.49 8.88
C ALA A 419 18.20 12.84 7.98
N THR A 420 18.17 13.13 6.67
CA THR A 420 19.19 12.71 5.71
C THR A 420 19.64 13.87 4.86
N PRO A 421 20.87 13.84 4.31
CA PRO A 421 21.30 14.82 3.31
C PRO A 421 20.35 14.89 2.11
N VAL A 422 20.18 16.08 1.55
CA VAL A 422 19.39 16.28 0.33
C VAL A 422 20.13 15.65 -0.86
N ARG A 423 19.44 14.78 -1.59
CA ARG A 423 19.99 14.05 -2.73
C ARG A 423 19.30 14.47 -4.01
N ARG A 424 20.02 14.36 -5.13
CA ARG A 424 19.41 14.51 -6.45
C ARG A 424 18.83 13.16 -6.89
N VAL A 425 17.57 13.15 -7.28
CA VAL A 425 16.88 11.96 -7.80
C VAL A 425 16.69 12.11 -9.32
N PRO A 426 17.21 11.17 -10.13
CA PRO A 426 17.14 11.28 -11.60
C PRO A 426 15.71 11.14 -12.15
N GLN A 427 14.81 10.50 -11.41
CA GLN A 427 13.38 10.38 -11.67
C GLN A 427 12.62 10.37 -10.32
N GLU A 428 11.32 10.70 -10.35
CA GLU A 428 10.44 10.48 -9.20
C GLU A 428 10.50 8.99 -8.78
N GLY A 429 10.89 8.72 -7.54
CA GLY A 429 11.04 7.36 -7.00
C GLY A 429 12.44 6.99 -6.52
N ALA A 430 13.51 7.55 -7.11
CA ALA A 430 14.90 7.16 -6.84
C ALA A 430 15.56 7.80 -5.59
N GLY A 431 14.78 8.11 -4.55
CA GLY A 431 15.24 8.81 -3.34
C GLY A 431 15.47 7.90 -2.12
N PRO A 432 15.88 8.46 -0.97
CA PRO A 432 15.85 7.70 0.27
C PRO A 432 14.40 7.31 0.58
N VAL A 433 14.18 6.06 0.96
CA VAL A 433 12.84 5.51 1.19
C VAL A 433 12.68 5.10 2.64
N LEU A 434 11.52 5.41 3.20
CA LEU A 434 11.12 4.97 4.53
C LEU A 434 10.43 3.60 4.45
N PRO A 435 10.39 2.84 5.56
CA PRO A 435 9.56 1.66 5.67
C PRO A 435 8.12 2.03 5.34
N THR A 436 7.46 1.21 4.54
CA THR A 436 6.04 1.41 4.22
C THR A 436 5.22 1.02 5.44
N THR A 437 4.78 1.99 6.22
CA THR A 437 3.95 1.76 7.42
C THR A 437 2.52 1.39 7.07
N PHE A 438 2.08 1.69 5.86
CA PHE A 438 0.76 1.36 5.37
C PHE A 438 0.80 0.03 4.65
N GLY A 439 -0.19 -0.83 4.89
CA GLY A 439 -0.41 -2.00 4.05
C GLY A 439 -0.55 -1.57 2.58
N PRO A 440 -0.57 -2.51 1.63
CA PRO A 440 -0.60 -2.25 0.20
C PRO A 440 -1.94 -1.65 -0.28
N ALA A 441 -2.67 -0.95 0.59
CA ALA A 441 -3.86 -0.17 0.26
C ALA A 441 -3.51 0.81 -0.86
N THR A 442 -3.71 0.32 -2.08
CA THR A 442 -3.49 0.98 -3.36
C THR A 442 -2.16 1.69 -3.46
N ALA A 443 -1.14 1.00 -3.98
CA ALA A 443 -0.07 1.66 -4.72
C ALA A 443 -0.64 2.65 -5.75
N THR A 444 -1.88 2.45 -6.22
CA THR A 444 -2.66 3.41 -7.01
C THR A 444 -2.96 4.75 -6.31
N ALA A 445 -3.17 4.81 -4.99
CA ALA A 445 -3.46 6.07 -4.29
C ALA A 445 -2.18 6.86 -3.96
N VAL A 446 -1.06 6.17 -3.71
CA VAL A 446 0.25 6.81 -3.49
C VAL A 446 0.91 7.20 -4.82
N ALA A 447 0.75 6.40 -5.88
CA ALA A 447 1.21 6.77 -7.24
C ALA A 447 0.42 7.96 -7.83
N LEU A 448 -0.78 8.25 -7.34
CA LEU A 448 -1.54 9.44 -7.72
C LEU A 448 -1.06 10.73 -7.05
N GLY A 449 -0.10 10.66 -6.11
CA GLY A 449 0.55 11.83 -5.50
C GLY A 449 1.79 12.34 -6.25
N GLY A 450 2.12 11.80 -7.43
CA GLY A 450 3.36 12.11 -8.17
C GLY A 450 3.21 13.13 -9.29
N ASN A 451 2.08 13.21 -9.99
CA ASN A 451 1.93 14.21 -11.07
C ASN A 451 1.45 15.56 -10.52
N ALA A 452 2.31 16.24 -9.76
CA ALA A 452 2.18 17.67 -9.58
C ALA A 452 2.43 18.33 -10.95
N GLY A 453 1.34 18.58 -11.69
CA GLY A 453 1.39 19.35 -12.92
C GLY A 453 2.22 20.61 -12.69
N THR A 454 3.26 20.79 -13.50
CA THR A 454 4.05 22.01 -13.53
C THR A 454 3.09 23.20 -13.61
N ALA A 455 3.01 23.98 -12.53
CA ALA A 455 2.27 25.24 -12.53
C ALA A 455 2.91 26.12 -13.61
N GLY A 456 2.26 26.18 -14.77
CA GLY A 456 2.63 27.06 -15.87
C GLY A 456 2.49 28.50 -15.39
N ASP A 457 3.63 29.18 -15.35
CA ASP A 457 3.75 30.61 -15.08
C ASP A 457 3.14 31.39 -16.26
N THR A 458 1.85 31.74 -16.18
CA THR A 458 1.19 32.63 -17.14
C THR A 458 1.11 34.05 -16.59
N GLY A 459 2.28 34.71 -16.52
CA GLY A 459 2.42 36.13 -16.23
C GLY A 459 3.00 36.92 -17.40
N LYS A 460 2.35 36.93 -18.57
CA LYS A 460 2.62 37.93 -19.62
C LYS A 460 1.42 38.86 -19.79
N ALA A 461 1.50 40.01 -19.12
CA ALA A 461 0.68 41.18 -19.42
C ALA A 461 1.07 41.69 -20.82
N GLY A 462 0.12 41.63 -21.76
CA GLY A 462 0.22 42.35 -23.04
C GLY A 462 -0.07 43.84 -22.83
N PRO A 463 0.62 44.75 -23.53
CA PRO A 463 0.36 46.18 -23.43
C PRO A 463 -0.95 46.52 -24.15
N GLY A 464 -1.82 47.25 -23.46
CA GLY A 464 -2.95 47.92 -24.07
C GLY A 464 -2.46 49.02 -25.03
N GLY A 465 -2.94 48.96 -26.27
CA GLY A 465 -2.83 50.05 -27.25
C GLY A 465 -4.22 50.61 -27.53
N ASN A 466 -4.30 51.94 -27.57
CA ASN A 466 -5.44 52.75 -27.99
C ASN A 466 -5.88 52.49 -29.43
#